data_AF-B1WTW7-F1
#
_entry.id   AF-B1WTW7-F1
#
_cell.length_a   1.000
_cell.length_b   1.000
_cell.length_c   1.000
_cell.angle_alpha   90.00
_cell.angle_beta   90.00
_cell.angle_gamma   90.00
#
_symmetry.space_group_name_H-M   'P 1'
#
loop_
_entity.id
_entity.type
_entity.pdbx_description
1 polymer ?
#
loop_
_entity_poly.entity_id
_entity_poly.type
_entity_poly.pdbx_seq_one_letter_code
_entity_poly.pdbx_strand_id
1 'polypeptide(L)'
;MLTMTVNWTKLAKIRELEEYFKEDFDGFKKLIGEKIEEFGHFSDEALDKFAKLRVLEVTNGCTQWAFRRGDKECLSVEQTRECMNLVMGFIKQAELYFPSEGKIEFDDEQKAFIEAGRNLYINAFKKHNKDSEREYYAASTAQFIVYGKKRMQLAFNIVKQDYEMLFSPYYIERGQKYIMPYLECLESKENE
;
A
#
# COMPACT_ATOMS: atom_id res chain seq x y z
N MET A 1 -18.17 17.29 -7.34
CA MET A 1 -16.99 16.62 -6.76
C MET A 1 -17.52 15.32 -6.15
N LEU A 2 -17.09 14.16 -6.66
CA LEU A 2 -17.54 12.85 -6.14
C LEU A 2 -17.06 12.72 -4.69
N THR A 3 -17.99 12.70 -3.74
CA THR A 3 -17.68 12.39 -2.34
C THR A 3 -17.63 10.87 -2.21
N MET A 4 -16.42 10.31 -2.11
CA MET A 4 -16.24 8.88 -1.83
C MET A 4 -16.73 8.60 -0.41
N THR A 5 -17.69 7.69 -0.27
CA THR A 5 -18.15 7.24 1.06
C THR A 5 -17.49 5.90 1.39
N VAL A 6 -16.96 5.77 2.60
CA VAL A 6 -16.32 4.53 3.07
C VAL A 6 -17.34 3.66 3.77
N ASN A 7 -17.49 2.42 3.31
CA ASN A 7 -18.28 1.39 3.99
C ASN A 7 -17.48 0.79 5.16
N TRP A 8 -17.56 1.44 6.32
CA TRP A 8 -16.81 1.07 7.53
C TRP A 8 -17.10 -0.35 8.02
N THR A 9 -18.34 -0.83 7.87
CA THR A 9 -18.71 -2.20 8.25
C THR A 9 -18.06 -3.24 7.35
N LYS A 10 -17.92 -2.97 6.05
CA LYS A 10 -17.17 -3.84 5.13
C LYS A 10 -15.67 -3.78 5.42
N LEU A 11 -15.14 -2.59 5.68
CA LEU A 11 -13.73 -2.36 6.01
C LEU A 11 -13.31 -3.12 7.28
N ALA A 12 -14.16 -3.13 8.30
CA ALA A 12 -13.91 -3.83 9.56
C ALA A 12 -13.87 -5.37 9.46
N LYS A 13 -14.29 -5.94 8.32
CA LYS A 13 -14.21 -7.39 8.05
C LYS A 13 -12.92 -7.80 7.34
N ILE A 14 -12.07 -6.85 6.97
CA ILE A 14 -10.75 -7.17 6.41
C ILE A 14 -9.91 -7.79 7.51
N ARG A 15 -9.33 -8.95 7.24
CA ARG A 15 -8.61 -9.79 8.22
C ARG A 15 -7.55 -9.00 8.99
N GLU A 16 -6.79 -8.17 8.30
CA GLU A 16 -5.72 -7.35 8.88
C GLU A 16 -6.25 -6.23 9.80
N LEU A 17 -7.52 -5.85 9.67
CA LEU A 17 -8.13 -4.75 10.42
C LEU A 17 -9.08 -5.22 11.52
N GLU A 18 -9.53 -6.47 11.46
CA GLU A 18 -10.62 -7.02 12.27
C GLU A 18 -10.36 -6.87 13.79
N GLU A 19 -9.13 -7.12 14.24
CA GLU A 19 -8.78 -7.00 15.66
C GLU A 19 -8.89 -5.56 16.16
N TYR A 20 -8.41 -4.59 15.38
CA TYR A 20 -8.42 -3.16 15.77
C TYR A 20 -9.83 -2.59 15.81
N PHE A 21 -10.69 -2.98 14.87
CA PHE A 21 -12.10 -2.58 14.90
C PHE A 21 -12.91 -3.28 15.99
N LYS A 22 -12.55 -4.52 16.37
CA LYS A 22 -13.18 -5.22 17.50
C LYS A 22 -12.80 -4.60 18.84
N GLU A 23 -11.55 -4.14 18.98
CA GLU A 23 -11.07 -3.49 20.19
C GLU A 23 -11.69 -2.11 20.38
N ASP A 24 -11.66 -1.27 19.35
CA ASP A 24 -12.14 0.12 19.41
C ASP A 24 -12.57 0.60 18.02
N PHE A 25 -13.83 0.32 17.67
CA PHE A 25 -14.37 0.62 16.33
C PHE A 25 -14.29 2.11 16.00
N ASP A 26 -14.79 2.97 16.89
CA ASP A 26 -14.88 4.40 16.64
C ASP A 26 -13.53 5.09 16.72
N GLY A 27 -12.66 4.71 17.65
CA GLY A 27 -11.33 5.28 17.74
C GLY A 27 -10.42 4.83 16.60
N PHE A 28 -10.51 3.57 16.14
CA PHE A 28 -9.74 3.14 14.97
C PHE A 28 -10.26 3.77 13.67
N LYS A 29 -11.59 3.89 13.51
CA LYS A 29 -12.20 4.67 12.43
C LYS A 29 -11.72 6.13 12.44
N LYS A 30 -11.69 6.77 13.62
CA LYS A 30 -11.20 8.14 13.77
C LYS A 30 -9.74 8.27 13.36
N LEU A 31 -8.89 7.34 13.80
CA LEU A 31 -7.47 7.29 13.43
C LEU A 31 -7.28 7.16 11.91
N ILE A 32 -8.07 6.31 11.24
CA ILE A 32 -8.06 6.22 9.77
C ILE A 32 -8.49 7.56 9.15
N GLY A 33 -9.53 8.20 9.69
CA GLY A 33 -10.00 9.52 9.24
C GLY A 33 -8.93 10.60 9.32
N GLU A 34 -8.23 10.69 10.46
CA GLU A 34 -7.11 11.63 10.66
C GLU A 34 -6.00 11.38 9.61
N LYS A 35 -5.70 10.11 9.29
CA LYS A 35 -4.73 9.76 8.24
C LYS A 35 -5.24 10.06 6.83
N ILE A 36 -6.54 9.95 6.57
CA ILE A 36 -7.13 10.37 5.27
C ILE A 36 -6.95 11.87 5.07
N GLU A 37 -7.23 12.68 6.10
CA GLU A 37 -7.01 14.13 6.06
C GLU A 37 -5.52 14.45 5.87
N GLU A 38 -4.65 13.76 6.62
CA GLU A 38 -3.20 13.90 6.51
C GLU A 38 -2.70 13.56 5.09
N PHE A 39 -3.28 12.60 4.38
CA PHE A 39 -2.76 12.23 3.05
C PHE A 39 -3.50 12.95 1.91
N GLY A 40 -4.69 13.47 2.16
CA GLY A 40 -5.51 14.16 1.17
C GLY A 40 -4.98 15.53 0.73
N HIS A 41 -3.98 16.10 1.42
CA HIS A 41 -3.37 17.37 1.03
C HIS A 41 -2.38 17.25 -0.14
N PHE A 42 -1.87 16.05 -0.42
CA PHE A 42 -0.94 15.82 -1.51
C PHE A 42 -1.60 16.05 -2.88
N SER A 43 -0.81 16.53 -3.84
CA SER A 43 -1.28 16.70 -5.22
C SER A 43 -1.63 15.36 -5.87
N ASP A 44 -2.50 15.38 -6.89
CA ASP A 44 -2.84 14.16 -7.63
C ASP A 44 -1.61 13.46 -8.22
N GLU A 45 -0.61 14.22 -8.66
CA GLU A 45 0.66 13.69 -9.17
C GLU A 45 1.44 12.96 -8.06
N ALA A 46 1.54 13.55 -6.86
CA ALA A 46 2.20 12.90 -5.73
C ALA A 46 1.47 11.62 -5.32
N LEU A 47 0.14 11.65 -5.27
CA LEU A 47 -0.69 10.47 -4.98
C LEU A 47 -0.47 9.36 -6.03
N ASP A 48 -0.37 9.71 -7.32
CA ASP A 48 -0.07 8.73 -8.39
C ASP A 48 1.30 8.05 -8.16
N LYS A 49 2.33 8.81 -7.76
CA LYS A 49 3.65 8.27 -7.44
C LYS A 49 3.58 7.34 -6.22
N PHE A 50 2.88 7.74 -5.16
CA PHE A 50 2.74 6.92 -3.96
C PHE A 50 1.95 5.65 -4.22
N ALA A 51 0.94 5.67 -5.08
CA ALA A 51 0.19 4.48 -5.46
C ALA A 51 1.09 3.45 -6.16
N LYS A 52 1.98 3.90 -7.07
CA LYS A 52 2.99 3.05 -7.73
C LYS A 52 3.92 2.40 -6.71
N LEU A 53 4.47 3.19 -5.79
CA LEU A 53 5.30 2.67 -4.70
C LEU A 53 4.52 1.66 -3.85
N ARG A 54 3.27 1.97 -3.50
CA ARG A 54 2.46 1.10 -2.64
C ARG A 54 2.14 -0.24 -3.27
N VAL A 55 1.87 -0.28 -4.57
CA VAL A 55 1.69 -1.56 -5.30
C VAL A 55 2.97 -2.40 -5.24
N LEU A 56 4.14 -1.79 -5.44
CA LEU A 56 5.43 -2.49 -5.35
C LEU A 56 5.67 -3.03 -3.93
N GLU A 57 5.40 -2.23 -2.90
CA GLU A 57 5.53 -2.64 -1.50
C GLU A 57 4.66 -3.85 -1.15
N VAL A 58 3.37 -3.79 -1.50
CA VAL A 58 2.41 -4.88 -1.20
C VAL A 58 2.76 -6.14 -1.99
N THR A 59 3.12 -6.00 -3.26
CA THR A 59 3.53 -7.11 -4.12
C THR A 59 4.77 -7.78 -3.54
N ASN A 60 5.80 -6.99 -3.21
CA ASN A 60 7.01 -7.52 -2.56
C ASN A 60 6.69 -8.15 -1.20
N GLY A 61 5.84 -7.53 -0.38
CA GLY A 61 5.39 -8.12 0.88
C GLY A 61 4.79 -9.52 0.69
N CYS A 62 3.90 -9.68 -0.30
CA CYS A 62 3.34 -10.98 -0.67
C CYS A 62 4.42 -11.99 -1.08
N THR A 63 5.37 -11.58 -1.92
CA THR A 63 6.51 -12.41 -2.35
C THR A 63 7.38 -12.86 -1.17
N GLN A 64 7.78 -11.94 -0.30
CA GLN A 64 8.65 -12.24 0.85
C GLN A 64 7.97 -13.17 1.85
N TRP A 65 6.68 -12.97 2.13
CA TRP A 65 5.93 -13.82 3.05
C TRP A 65 5.71 -15.23 2.50
N ALA A 66 5.45 -15.37 1.20
CA ALA A 66 5.32 -16.67 0.55
C ALA A 66 6.63 -17.47 0.59
N PHE A 67 7.77 -16.81 0.33
CA PHE A 67 9.08 -17.42 0.49
C PHE A 67 9.34 -17.89 1.93
N ARG A 68 9.05 -17.06 2.94
CA ARG A 68 9.24 -17.41 4.37
C ARG A 68 8.41 -18.61 4.82
N ARG A 69 7.22 -18.81 4.25
CA ARG A 69 6.34 -19.96 4.55
C ARG A 69 6.68 -21.20 3.72
N GLY A 70 7.52 -21.09 2.69
CA GLY A 70 7.77 -22.17 1.75
C GLY A 70 6.54 -22.51 0.89
N ASP A 71 5.75 -21.50 0.53
CA ASP A 71 4.57 -21.69 -0.33
C ASP A 71 5.00 -22.32 -1.67
N LYS A 72 4.16 -23.18 -2.27
CA LYS A 72 4.48 -23.91 -3.52
C LYS A 72 4.87 -23.01 -4.69
N GLU A 73 4.27 -21.82 -4.76
CA GLU A 73 4.49 -20.83 -5.81
C GLU A 73 5.60 -19.83 -5.43
N CYS A 74 6.44 -20.12 -4.41
CA CYS A 74 7.54 -19.24 -4.02
C CYS A 74 8.56 -19.07 -5.16
N LEU A 75 9.02 -17.84 -5.36
CA LEU A 75 10.13 -17.58 -6.27
C LEU A 75 11.41 -18.20 -5.72
N SER A 76 12.43 -18.34 -6.57
CA SER A 76 13.75 -18.74 -6.10
C SER A 76 14.28 -17.74 -5.06
N VAL A 77 15.30 -18.15 -4.30
CA VAL A 77 15.96 -17.29 -3.31
C VAL A 77 16.52 -16.03 -3.99
N GLU A 78 17.12 -16.21 -5.17
CA GLU A 78 17.74 -15.15 -5.98
C GLU A 78 16.68 -14.16 -6.45
N GLN A 79 15.61 -14.63 -7.08
CA GLN A 79 14.51 -13.78 -7.54
C GLN A 79 13.82 -13.04 -6.39
N THR A 80 13.61 -13.73 -5.26
CA THR A 80 13.05 -13.11 -4.05
C THR A 80 13.93 -11.97 -3.52
N ARG A 81 15.26 -12.14 -3.58
CA ARG A 81 16.23 -11.09 -3.20
C ARG A 81 16.25 -9.94 -4.20
N GLU A 82 16.16 -10.22 -5.50
CA GLU A 82 16.07 -9.19 -6.54
C GLU A 82 14.82 -8.31 -6.35
N CYS A 83 13.66 -8.93 -6.12
CA CYS A 83 12.42 -8.23 -5.79
C CYS A 83 12.60 -7.31 -4.56
N MET A 84 13.19 -7.85 -3.49
CA MET A 84 13.43 -7.09 -2.25
C MET A 84 14.40 -5.92 -2.48
N ASN A 85 15.49 -6.14 -3.21
CA ASN A 85 16.50 -5.13 -3.47
C ASN A 85 15.94 -3.98 -4.31
N LEU A 86 15.11 -4.28 -5.31
CA LEU A 86 14.43 -3.27 -6.12
C LEU A 86 13.58 -2.35 -5.23
N VAL A 87 12.62 -2.92 -4.49
CA VAL A 87 11.69 -2.14 -3.68
C VAL A 87 12.39 -1.41 -2.53
N MET A 88 13.35 -2.06 -1.86
CA MET A 88 14.13 -1.40 -0.81
C MET A 88 15.04 -0.30 -1.34
N GLY A 89 15.56 -0.45 -2.57
CA GLY A 89 16.32 0.59 -3.25
C GLY A 89 15.46 1.85 -3.40
N PHE A 90 14.26 1.68 -3.95
CA PHE A 90 13.31 2.78 -4.13
C PHE A 90 12.93 3.49 -2.83
N ILE A 91 12.64 2.73 -1.77
CA ILE A 91 12.28 3.31 -0.47
C ILE A 91 13.46 4.09 0.13
N LYS A 92 14.67 3.52 0.09
CA LYS A 92 15.86 4.15 0.71
C LYS A 92 16.35 5.39 -0.04
N GLN A 93 16.22 5.37 -1.37
CA GLN A 93 16.61 6.50 -2.22
C GLN A 93 15.47 7.49 -2.41
N ALA A 94 14.24 7.10 -2.02
CA ALA A 94 13.01 7.83 -2.30
C ALA A 94 12.98 8.27 -3.76
N GLU A 95 13.05 7.27 -4.64
CA GLU A 95 13.14 7.41 -6.08
C GLU A 95 12.54 6.15 -6.71
N LEU A 96 11.65 6.30 -7.69
CA LEU A 96 11.16 5.17 -8.46
C LEU A 96 11.82 5.19 -9.84
N TYR A 97 11.98 4.01 -10.40
CA TYR A 97 12.22 3.84 -11.81
C TYR A 97 11.11 2.96 -12.37
N PHE A 98 10.70 3.21 -13.60
CA PHE A 98 9.80 2.36 -14.37
C PHE A 98 10.36 2.34 -15.80
N PRO A 99 10.77 1.20 -16.38
CA PRO A 99 11.24 1.09 -17.76
C PRO A 99 10.44 1.90 -18.79
N SER A 100 9.13 1.99 -18.62
CA SER A 100 8.23 2.69 -19.56
C SER A 100 8.06 4.18 -19.30
N GLU A 101 8.35 4.67 -18.09
CA GLU A 101 8.17 6.08 -17.70
C GLU A 101 9.49 6.78 -17.35
N GLY A 102 10.58 6.02 -17.20
CA GLY A 102 11.87 6.48 -16.73
C GLY A 102 11.92 6.69 -15.21
N LYS A 103 12.73 7.66 -14.82
CA LYS A 103 12.99 8.01 -13.42
C LYS A 103 11.88 8.91 -12.89
N ILE A 104 11.37 8.61 -11.69
CA ILE A 104 10.38 9.40 -10.98
C ILE A 104 10.99 9.88 -9.68
N GLU A 105 11.10 11.20 -9.54
CA GLU A 105 11.65 11.84 -8.36
C GLU A 105 10.54 12.31 -7.41
N PHE A 106 10.81 12.16 -6.12
CA PHE A 106 10.00 12.70 -5.03
C PHE A 106 10.65 14.00 -4.54
N ASP A 107 9.83 15.01 -4.25
CA ASP A 107 10.28 16.22 -3.57
C ASP A 107 10.53 15.95 -2.07
N ASP A 108 10.98 16.97 -1.34
CA ASP A 108 11.39 16.80 0.06
C ASP A 108 10.22 16.44 0.99
N GLU A 109 9.02 16.95 0.72
CA GLU A 109 7.81 16.62 1.48
C GLU A 109 7.41 15.16 1.25
N GLN A 110 7.42 14.73 -0.02
CA GLN A 110 7.14 13.36 -0.42
C GLN A 110 8.19 12.38 0.13
N LYS A 111 9.47 12.76 0.16
CA LYS A 111 10.54 11.98 0.79
C LYS A 111 10.32 11.82 2.29
N ALA A 112 9.94 12.90 2.98
CA ALA A 112 9.64 12.86 4.40
C ALA A 112 8.46 11.91 4.70
N PHE A 113 7.43 11.93 3.85
CA PHE A 113 6.31 11.00 3.93
C PHE A 113 6.73 9.53 3.79
N ILE A 114 7.56 9.21 2.79
CA ILE A 114 8.08 7.85 2.56
C ILE A 114 8.91 7.38 3.77
N GLU A 115 9.80 8.23 4.26
CA GLU A 115 10.66 7.89 5.41
C GLU A 115 9.83 7.73 6.71
N ALA A 116 8.79 8.55 6.91
CA ALA A 116 7.85 8.38 8.02
C ALA A 116 7.13 7.02 7.95
N GLY A 117 6.60 6.65 6.78
CA GLY A 117 5.96 5.35 6.57
C GLY A 117 6.90 4.17 6.83
N ARG A 118 8.16 4.28 6.38
CA ARG A 118 9.21 3.27 6.64
C ARG A 118 9.53 3.16 8.13
N ASN A 119 9.68 4.27 8.84
CA ASN A 119 9.97 4.27 10.28
C ASN A 119 8.81 3.65 11.07
N LEU A 120 7.58 3.97 10.68
CA LEU A 120 6.38 3.36 11.26
C LEU A 120 6.37 1.84 11.06
N TYR A 121 6.65 1.35 9.84
CA TYR A 121 6.77 -0.09 9.56
C TYR A 121 7.85 -0.77 10.43
N ILE A 122 9.01 -0.12 10.59
CA ILE A 122 10.10 -0.66 11.41
C ILE A 122 9.65 -0.78 12.88
N ASN A 123 9.02 0.25 13.43
CA ASN A 123 8.57 0.23 14.82
C ASN A 123 7.47 -0.83 15.03
N ALA A 124 6.52 -0.93 14.11
CA ALA A 124 5.46 -1.95 14.14
C ALA A 124 6.04 -3.38 14.09
N PHE A 125 6.72 -3.73 12.99
CA PHE A 125 7.00 -5.14 12.69
C PHE A 125 8.40 -5.62 13.05
N LYS A 126 9.35 -4.71 13.29
CA LYS A 126 10.73 -5.09 13.70
C LYS A 126 11.00 -4.85 15.17
N LYS A 127 10.35 -3.84 15.77
CA LYS A 127 10.42 -3.57 17.22
C LYS A 127 9.21 -4.09 17.99
N HIS A 128 8.24 -4.69 17.29
CA HIS A 128 7.04 -5.29 17.88
C HIS A 128 6.24 -4.31 18.77
N ASN A 129 6.17 -3.04 18.35
CA ASN A 129 5.39 -2.02 19.05
C ASN A 129 3.94 -2.04 18.53
N LYS A 130 3.00 -2.43 19.41
CA LYS A 130 1.58 -2.60 19.06
C LYS A 130 0.90 -1.29 18.65
N ASP A 131 1.25 -0.18 19.29
CA ASP A 131 0.66 1.14 18.93
C ASP A 131 1.07 1.54 17.51
N SER A 132 2.35 1.33 17.16
CA SER A 132 2.88 1.54 15.82
C SER A 132 2.25 0.59 14.80
N GLU A 133 1.90 -0.63 15.20
CA GLU A 133 1.20 -1.58 14.32
C GLU A 133 -0.23 -1.11 14.02
N ARG A 134 -0.96 -0.68 15.05
CA ARG A 134 -2.28 -0.04 14.89
C ARG A 134 -2.20 1.19 14.00
N GLU A 135 -1.24 2.08 14.24
CA GLU A 135 -1.01 3.27 13.40
C GLU A 135 -0.63 2.91 11.97
N TYR A 136 0.19 1.88 11.77
CA TYR A 136 0.58 1.40 10.44
C TYR A 136 -0.63 0.91 9.66
N TYR A 137 -1.51 0.11 10.26
CA TYR A 137 -2.72 -0.37 9.58
C TYR A 137 -3.71 0.76 9.31
N ALA A 138 -3.84 1.74 10.20
CA ALA A 138 -4.65 2.94 9.94
C ALA A 138 -4.10 3.74 8.75
N ALA A 139 -2.79 4.00 8.74
CA ALA A 139 -2.12 4.71 7.65
C ALA A 139 -2.22 3.94 6.32
N SER A 140 -1.91 2.65 6.31
CA SER A 140 -2.05 1.82 5.10
C SER A 140 -3.48 1.82 4.56
N THR A 141 -4.47 1.81 5.44
CA THR A 141 -5.89 1.85 5.05
C THR A 141 -6.24 3.21 4.45
N ALA A 142 -5.82 4.30 5.09
CA ALA A 142 -6.02 5.65 4.59
C ALA A 142 -5.37 5.86 3.20
N GLN A 143 -4.17 5.32 2.98
CA GLN A 143 -3.52 5.34 1.66
C GLN A 143 -4.43 4.73 0.58
N PHE A 144 -4.98 3.52 0.80
CA PHE A 144 -5.87 2.91 -0.20
C PHE A 144 -7.15 3.70 -0.43
N ILE A 145 -7.69 4.33 0.61
CA ILE A 145 -8.89 5.18 0.51
C ILE A 145 -8.59 6.44 -0.30
N VAL A 146 -7.50 7.16 0.00
CA VAL A 146 -7.10 8.39 -0.68
C VAL A 146 -6.68 8.14 -2.13
N TYR A 147 -5.94 7.05 -2.39
CA TYR A 147 -5.55 6.72 -3.75
C TYR A 147 -6.77 6.35 -4.60
N GLY A 148 -7.67 5.54 -4.04
CA GLY A 148 -8.90 5.13 -4.69
C GLY A 148 -8.71 4.14 -5.84
N LYS A 149 -9.83 3.62 -6.35
CA LYS A 149 -9.87 2.52 -7.33
C LYS A 149 -9.07 2.81 -8.60
N LYS A 150 -9.33 3.97 -9.23
CA LYS A 150 -8.76 4.31 -10.54
C LYS A 150 -7.23 4.39 -10.50
N ARG A 151 -6.69 5.12 -9.53
CA ARG A 151 -5.25 5.31 -9.35
C ARG A 151 -4.54 4.00 -9.05
N MET A 152 -5.10 3.19 -8.15
CA MET A 152 -4.54 1.88 -7.84
C MET A 152 -4.55 0.95 -9.05
N GLN A 153 -5.60 0.98 -9.88
CA GLN A 153 -5.63 0.18 -11.10
C GLN A 153 -4.56 0.61 -12.10
N LEU A 154 -4.34 1.91 -12.28
CA LEU A 154 -3.27 2.43 -13.13
C LEU A 154 -1.89 2.03 -12.59
N ALA A 155 -1.68 2.13 -11.28
CA ALA A 155 -0.45 1.68 -10.62
C ALA A 155 -0.22 0.16 -10.80
N PHE A 156 -1.25 -0.67 -10.73
CA PHE A 156 -1.14 -2.10 -11.04
C PHE A 156 -0.77 -2.35 -12.50
N ASN A 157 -1.36 -1.60 -13.44
CA ASN A 157 -1.06 -1.76 -14.86
C ASN A 157 0.41 -1.46 -15.16
N ILE A 158 0.96 -0.38 -14.59
CA ILE A 158 2.37 -0.02 -14.83
C ILE A 158 3.33 -1.01 -14.16
N VAL A 159 3.05 -1.44 -12.94
CA VAL A 159 3.87 -2.46 -12.25
C VAL A 159 3.83 -3.79 -13.00
N LYS A 160 2.66 -4.16 -13.53
CA LYS A 160 2.53 -5.36 -14.36
C LYS A 160 3.35 -5.24 -15.64
N GLN A 161 3.19 -4.13 -16.37
CA GLN A 161 3.92 -3.90 -17.61
C GLN A 161 5.43 -3.99 -17.43
N ASP A 162 5.95 -3.39 -16.36
CA ASP A 162 7.38 -3.17 -16.21
C ASP A 162 8.09 -4.20 -15.32
N TYR A 163 7.35 -4.87 -14.42
CA TYR A 163 7.94 -5.76 -13.39
C TYR A 163 7.32 -7.15 -13.31
N GLU A 164 6.42 -7.55 -14.23
CA GLU A 164 5.84 -8.90 -14.23
C GLU A 164 6.88 -10.01 -14.37
N MET A 165 7.93 -9.81 -15.18
CA MET A 165 8.99 -10.80 -15.31
C MET A 165 9.77 -11.01 -14.00
N LEU A 166 9.87 -9.98 -13.15
CA LEU A 166 10.58 -10.03 -11.88
C LEU A 166 9.70 -10.64 -10.78
N PHE A 167 8.47 -10.14 -10.63
CA PHE A 167 7.57 -10.61 -9.58
C PHE A 167 6.81 -11.89 -9.95
N SER A 168 6.75 -12.26 -11.22
CA SER A 168 5.77 -13.20 -11.82
C SER A 168 4.33 -12.68 -11.84
N PRO A 169 3.49 -13.15 -12.79
CA PRO A 169 2.06 -12.83 -12.83
C PRO A 169 1.34 -13.19 -11.52
N TYR A 170 1.76 -14.29 -10.88
CA TYR A 170 1.15 -14.79 -9.65
C TYR A 170 1.25 -13.78 -8.50
N TYR A 171 2.43 -13.19 -8.26
CA TYR A 171 2.59 -12.27 -7.12
C TYR A 171 1.97 -10.91 -7.37
N ILE A 172 1.95 -10.43 -8.62
CA ILE A 172 1.19 -9.22 -8.96
C ILE A 172 -0.30 -9.43 -8.66
N GLU A 173 -0.87 -10.57 -9.08
CA GLU A 173 -2.26 -10.90 -8.79
C GLU A 173 -2.51 -11.04 -7.29
N ARG A 174 -1.58 -11.63 -6.53
CA ARG A 174 -1.67 -11.71 -5.06
C ARG A 174 -1.67 -10.33 -4.42
N GLY A 175 -0.81 -9.41 -4.88
CA GLY A 175 -0.81 -8.02 -4.44
C GLY A 175 -2.15 -7.34 -4.73
N GLN A 176 -2.70 -7.54 -5.93
CA GLN A 176 -4.02 -7.01 -6.30
C GLN A 176 -5.14 -7.57 -5.40
N LYS A 177 -5.15 -8.88 -5.16
CA LYS A 177 -6.12 -9.54 -4.26
C LYS A 177 -6.01 -9.06 -2.81
N TYR A 178 -4.82 -8.67 -2.35
CA TYR A 178 -4.64 -8.09 -1.03
C TYR A 178 -5.27 -6.70 -0.92
N ILE A 179 -5.10 -5.85 -1.94
CA ILE A 179 -5.57 -4.46 -1.94
C ILE A 179 -7.08 -4.36 -2.25
N MET A 180 -7.60 -5.24 -3.12
CA MET A 180 -8.97 -5.14 -3.63
C MET A 180 -10.05 -5.00 -2.54
N PRO A 181 -10.04 -5.76 -1.42
CA PRO A 181 -11.04 -5.63 -0.37
C PRO A 181 -11.15 -4.22 0.22
N TYR A 182 -10.02 -3.50 0.35
CA TYR A 182 -9.99 -2.11 0.82
C TYR A 182 -10.68 -1.19 -0.18
N LEU A 183 -10.36 -1.35 -1.47
CA LEU A 183 -10.92 -0.52 -2.53
C LEU A 183 -12.41 -0.75 -2.74
N GLU A 184 -12.88 -1.99 -2.58
CA GLU A 184 -14.30 -2.31 -2.68
C GLU A 184 -15.15 -1.76 -1.52
N CYS A 185 -14.52 -1.20 -0.47
CA CYS A 185 -15.22 -0.46 0.58
C CYS A 185 -15.56 0.98 0.14
N LEU A 186 -15.04 1.44 -1.00
CA LEU A 186 -15.31 2.78 -1.54
C LEU A 186 -16.56 2.77 -2.42
N GLU A 187 -17.58 3.51 -1.98
CA GLU A 187 -18.84 3.71 -2.68
C GLU A 187 -18.86 5.10 -3.34
N SER A 188 -19.27 5.15 -4.60
CA SER A 188 -19.51 6.39 -5.33
C SER A 188 -20.87 6.94 -4.91
N LYS A 189 -20.91 8.16 -4.36
CA LYS A 189 -22.16 8.93 -4.36
C LYS A 189 -22.20 9.79 -5.61
N GLU A 190 -23.13 9.49 -6.51
CA GLU A 190 -23.61 10.52 -7.42
C GLU A 190 -24.37 11.53 -6.55
N ASN A 191 -24.02 12.82 -6.68
CA ASN A 191 -24.81 13.87 -6.05
C ASN A 191 -26.18 13.86 -6.74
N GLU A 192 -27.24 13.55 -6.00
CA GLU A 192 -28.63 13.88 -6.39
C GLU A 192 -28.80 15.39 -6.55
#